data_AF-A0A924BB61-F1
#
_entry.id   AF-A0A924BB61-F1
#
_cell.length_a   1.000
_cell.length_b   1.000
_cell.length_c   1.000
_cell.angle_alpha   90.00
_cell.angle_beta   90.00
_cell.angle_gamma   90.00
#
_symmetry.space_group_name_H-M   'P 1'
#
loop_
_entity.id
_entity.type
_entity.pdbx_description
1 polymer ?
#
loop_
_entity_poly.entity_id
_entity_poly.type
_entity_poly.pdbx_seq_one_letter_code
_entity_poly.pdbx_strand_id
1 'polypeptide(L)'
;DIREIIQKTAREGKTIIIASHILDEIEKVCTHVAVIKKGNLLAQGAIESVLSRDDIIELSGDDLGKIESILQDYRGIKKITRAGNKVLLSIEKSVLPEDINRRLFENNIFLSHLMVVRKSLEETFLELTAEQK
;
A
#
# COMPACT_ATOMS: atom_id res chain seq x y z
N ASP A 1 -14.54 -6.44 -23.65
CA ASP A 1 -14.35 -6.89 -22.25
C ASP A 1 -15.45 -6.28 -21.36
N ILE A 2 -15.87 -6.91 -20.25
CA ILE A 2 -16.88 -6.36 -19.32
C ILE A 2 -16.41 -5.03 -18.71
N ARG A 3 -15.10 -4.87 -18.49
CA ARG A 3 -14.51 -3.63 -17.97
C ARG A 3 -14.73 -2.46 -18.92
N GLU A 4 -14.56 -2.68 -20.22
CA GLU A 4 -14.77 -1.64 -21.23
C GLU A 4 -16.24 -1.20 -21.28
N ILE A 5 -17.17 -2.14 -21.12
CA ILE A 5 -18.61 -1.84 -21.08
C ILE A 5 -18.93 -0.97 -19.85
N ILE A 6 -18.40 -1.33 -18.68
CA ILE A 6 -18.59 -0.55 -17.45
C ILE A 6 -18.01 0.86 -17.62
N GLN A 7 -16.76 0.97 -18.09
CA GLN A 7 -16.10 2.27 -18.28
C GLN A 7 -16.80 3.14 -19.34
N LYS A 8 -17.30 2.55 -20.42
CA LYS A 8 -18.07 3.28 -21.44
C LYS A 8 -19.39 3.78 -20.86
N THR A 9 -20.11 2.92 -20.15
CA THR A 9 -21.39 3.26 -19.51
C THR A 9 -21.22 4.36 -18.46
N ALA A 10 -20.12 4.33 -17.69
CA ALA A 10 -19.78 5.40 -16.75
C ALA A 10 -19.47 6.72 -17.48
N ARG A 11 -18.75 6.68 -18.60
CA ARG A 11 -18.47 7.86 -19.45
C ARG A 11 -19.73 8.50 -20.06
N GLU A 12 -20.81 7.75 -20.18
CA GLU A 12 -22.14 8.27 -20.58
C GLU A 12 -22.87 9.01 -19.44
N GLY A 13 -22.24 9.15 -18.26
CA GLY A 13 -22.79 9.89 -17.11
C GLY A 13 -23.65 9.05 -16.16
N LYS A 14 -23.64 7.72 -16.31
CA LYS A 14 -24.38 6.80 -15.44
C LYS A 14 -23.55 6.41 -14.21
N THR A 15 -24.19 6.31 -13.05
CA THR A 15 -23.60 5.74 -11.84
C THR A 15 -23.82 4.23 -11.82
N ILE A 16 -22.75 3.47 -11.57
CA ILE A 16 -22.77 2.00 -11.53
C ILE A 16 -22.32 1.57 -10.14
N ILE A 17 -23.12 0.76 -9.47
CA ILE A 17 -22.78 0.13 -8.20
C ILE A 17 -22.42 -1.32 -8.48
N ILE A 18 -21.21 -1.72 -8.08
CA ILE A 18 -20.70 -3.07 -8.27
C ILE A 18 -20.40 -3.66 -6.90
N ALA A 19 -21.00 -4.81 -6.61
CA ALA A 19 -20.66 -5.63 -5.46
C ALA A 19 -19.91 -6.87 -5.96
N SER A 20 -18.64 -7.01 -5.59
CA SER A 20 -17.80 -8.15 -5.95
C SER A 20 -16.89 -8.51 -4.79
N HIS A 21 -16.51 -9.77 -4.70
CA HIS A 21 -15.46 -10.26 -3.81
C HIS A 21 -14.09 -10.27 -4.50
N ILE A 22 -14.06 -10.11 -5.82
CA ILE A 22 -12.84 -10.08 -6.63
C ILE A 22 -12.28 -8.66 -6.60
N LEU A 23 -11.42 -8.39 -5.62
CA LEU A 23 -10.97 -7.03 -5.30
C LEU A 23 -10.00 -6.45 -6.33
N ASP A 24 -9.22 -7.27 -7.03
CA ASP A 24 -8.32 -6.81 -8.09
C ASP A 24 -9.07 -6.26 -9.31
N GLU A 25 -10.27 -6.78 -9.58
CA GLU A 25 -11.15 -6.25 -10.62
C GLU A 25 -11.80 -4.93 -10.20
N ILE A 26 -12.17 -4.81 -8.92
CA ILE A 26 -12.71 -3.56 -8.37
C ILE A 26 -11.64 -2.46 -8.42
N GLU A 27 -10.41 -2.78 -8.06
CA GLU A 27 -9.28 -1.84 -8.09
C GLU A 27 -9.01 -1.26 -9.49
N LYS A 28 -9.21 -2.06 -10.55
CA LYS A 28 -8.96 -1.64 -11.95
C LYS A 28 -10.12 -0.88 -12.59
N VAL A 29 -11.35 -1.01 -12.07
CA VAL A 29 -12.57 -0.54 -12.75
C VAL A 29 -13.27 0.58 -12.00
N CYS A 30 -13.28 0.54 -10.67
CA CYS A 30 -14.06 1.46 -9.86
C CYS A 30 -13.27 2.76 -9.58
N THR A 31 -13.99 3.87 -9.41
CA THR A 31 -13.39 5.14 -9.00
C THR A 31 -13.42 5.32 -7.48
N HIS A 32 -14.44 4.73 -6.85
CA HIS A 32 -14.70 4.80 -5.42
C HIS A 32 -15.01 3.41 -4.87
N VAL A 33 -14.69 3.20 -3.61
CA VAL A 33 -14.98 1.96 -2.87
C VAL A 33 -15.65 2.29 -1.55
N ALA A 34 -16.52 1.40 -1.10
CA ALA A 34 -17.13 1.41 0.23
C ALA A 34 -16.97 0.00 0.83
N VAL A 35 -16.34 -0.08 2.01
CA VAL A 35 -16.11 -1.34 2.74
C VAL A 35 -17.13 -1.43 3.86
N ILE A 36 -17.98 -2.46 3.84
CA ILE A 36 -19.03 -2.67 4.84
C ILE A 36 -18.80 -4.00 5.56
N LYS A 37 -18.89 -4.01 6.89
CA LYS A 37 -18.79 -5.22 7.72
C LYS A 37 -19.87 -5.20 8.79
N LYS A 38 -20.65 -6.28 8.90
CA LYS A 38 -21.73 -6.44 9.89
C LYS A 38 -22.70 -5.23 9.93
N GLY A 39 -23.04 -4.68 8.77
CA GLY A 39 -23.93 -3.52 8.65
C GLY A 39 -23.28 -2.16 8.93
N ASN A 40 -21.99 -2.11 9.26
CA ASN A 40 -21.26 -0.87 9.50
C ASN A 40 -20.33 -0.53 8.33
N LEU A 41 -20.34 0.73 7.90
CA LEU A 41 -19.41 1.25 6.91
C LEU A 41 -18.05 1.48 7.58
N LEU A 42 -17.04 0.70 7.19
CA LEU A 42 -15.68 0.77 7.73
C LEU A 42 -14.81 1.79 7.01
N ALA A 43 -14.97 1.93 5.69
CA ALA A 43 -14.24 2.89 4.88
C ALA A 43 -15.07 3.29 3.66
N GLN A 44 -14.93 4.53 3.20
CA GLN A 44 -15.46 4.99 1.93
C GLN A 44 -14.54 6.05 1.32
N GLY A 45 -14.49 6.12 -0.01
CA GLY A 45 -13.77 7.17 -0.71
C GLY A 45 -13.26 6.73 -2.09
N ALA A 46 -12.43 7.58 -2.69
CA ALA A 46 -11.67 7.20 -3.87
C ALA A 46 -10.78 5.99 -3.56
N ILE A 47 -10.59 5.11 -4.53
CA ILE A 47 -9.75 3.92 -4.32
C ILE A 47 -8.35 4.32 -3.83
N GLU A 48 -7.73 5.31 -4.48
CA GLU A 48 -6.41 5.80 -4.10
C GLU A 48 -6.35 6.30 -2.65
N SER A 49 -7.40 6.96 -2.15
CA SER A 49 -7.40 7.47 -0.77
C SER A 49 -7.57 6.36 0.24
N VAL A 50 -8.40 5.35 -0.05
CA VAL A 50 -8.62 4.18 0.81
C VAL A 50 -7.37 3.29 0.85
N LEU A 51 -6.66 3.13 -0.26
CA LEU A 51 -5.39 2.39 -0.36
C LEU A 51 -4.20 3.11 0.29
N SER A 52 -4.21 4.44 0.33
CA SER A 52 -3.04 5.26 0.71
C SER A 52 -2.69 5.26 2.20
N ARG A 53 -3.03 4.23 2.97
CA ARG A 53 -2.87 4.30 4.43
C ARG A 53 -1.43 4.24 4.90
N ASP A 54 -0.51 3.64 4.14
CA ASP A 54 0.94 3.71 4.37
C ASP A 54 1.68 3.32 3.08
N ASP A 55 2.72 4.07 2.70
CA ASP A 55 3.62 3.63 1.64
C ASP A 55 4.54 2.56 2.23
N ILE A 56 4.70 1.45 1.49
CA ILE A 56 5.65 0.41 1.86
C ILE A 56 6.88 0.58 0.99
N ILE A 57 8.05 0.69 1.59
CA ILE A 57 9.32 0.63 0.85
C ILE A 57 9.89 -0.77 0.98
N GLU A 58 10.05 -1.45 -0.15
CA GLU A 58 10.78 -2.70 -0.25
C GLU A 58 12.23 -2.41 -0.62
N LEU A 59 13.16 -2.90 0.19
CA LEU A 59 14.59 -2.70 -0.02
C LEU A 59 15.40 -3.96 0.21
N SER A 60 16.55 -4.04 -0.47
CA SER A 60 17.54 -5.11 -0.33
C SER A 60 18.93 -4.53 -0.56
N GLY A 61 19.93 -5.11 0.10
CA GLY A 61 21.31 -4.65 0.04
C GLY A 61 22.24 -5.64 0.73
N ASP A 62 23.51 -5.28 0.80
CA ASP A 62 24.60 -6.18 1.19
C ASP A 62 24.50 -6.69 2.65
N ASP A 63 23.88 -5.92 3.54
CA ASP A 63 23.75 -6.26 4.97
C ASP A 63 22.38 -5.87 5.52
N LEU A 64 21.41 -6.79 5.43
CA LEU A 64 20.04 -6.58 5.93
C LEU A 64 20.00 -6.30 7.44
N GLY A 65 20.91 -6.88 8.22
CA GLY A 65 20.94 -6.69 9.66
C GLY A 65 21.34 -5.26 10.03
N LYS A 66 22.35 -4.70 9.35
CA LYS A 66 22.70 -3.29 9.53
C LYS A 66 21.62 -2.35 9.02
N ILE A 67 20.96 -2.68 7.90
CA ILE A 67 19.86 -1.86 7.40
C ILE A 67 18.75 -1.73 8.45
N GLU A 68 18.29 -2.85 9.01
CA GLU A 68 17.30 -2.84 10.09
C GLU A 68 17.78 -1.99 11.27
N SER A 69 19.02 -2.18 11.71
CA SER A 69 19.57 -1.45 12.86
C SER A 69 19.65 0.07 12.64
N ILE A 70 20.04 0.52 11.45
CA ILE A 70 20.14 1.97 11.13
C ILE A 70 18.76 2.61 11.03
N LEU A 71 17.78 1.87 10.53
CA LEU A 71 16.44 2.35 10.28
C LEU A 71 15.52 2.22 11.49
N GLN A 72 15.86 1.39 12.47
CA GLN A 72 15.05 1.17 13.67
C GLN A 72 14.75 2.47 14.43
N ASP A 73 15.68 3.43 14.44
CA ASP A 73 15.54 4.72 15.10
C ASP A 73 15.20 5.87 14.12
N TYR A 74 14.93 5.55 12.85
CA TYR A 74 14.62 6.58 11.86
C TYR A 74 13.18 7.12 12.05
N ARG A 75 13.08 8.42 12.31
CA ARG A 75 11.80 9.09 12.53
C ARG A 75 10.92 8.99 11.28
N GLY A 76 9.72 8.44 11.45
CA GLY A 76 8.73 8.28 10.38
C GLY A 76 8.64 6.87 9.81
N ILE A 77 9.44 5.92 10.29
CA ILE A 77 9.23 4.49 10.04
C ILE A 77 8.28 3.95 11.11
N LYS A 78 7.13 3.41 10.68
CA LYS A 78 6.11 2.82 11.56
C LYS A 78 6.41 1.37 11.89
N LYS A 79 6.90 0.62 10.90
CA LYS A 79 7.15 -0.82 11.03
C LYS A 79 8.27 -1.26 10.10
N ILE A 80 9.13 -2.13 10.59
CA ILE A 80 10.17 -2.81 9.81
C ILE A 80 9.86 -4.30 9.85
N THR A 81 9.78 -4.94 8.69
CA THR A 81 9.49 -6.38 8.57
C THR A 81 10.49 -7.02 7.61
N ARG A 82 11.14 -8.10 8.06
CA ARG A 82 12.03 -8.89 7.20
C ARG A 82 11.24 -9.93 6.41
N ALA A 83 11.40 -9.95 5.10
CA ALA A 83 10.80 -10.91 4.19
C ALA A 83 11.89 -11.59 3.35
N GLY A 84 12.48 -12.66 3.87
CA GLY A 84 13.57 -13.38 3.21
C GLY A 84 14.83 -12.52 3.05
N ASN A 85 15.19 -12.22 1.79
CA ASN A 85 16.34 -11.37 1.45
C ASN A 85 15.96 -9.88 1.24
N LYS A 86 14.78 -9.47 1.69
CA LYS A 86 14.28 -8.10 1.58
C LYS A 86 13.79 -7.60 2.93
N VAL A 87 13.79 -6.29 3.07
CA VAL A 87 13.21 -5.57 4.21
C VAL A 87 12.07 -4.71 3.68
N LEU A 88 10.92 -4.79 4.36
CA LEU A 88 9.73 -4.00 4.10
C LEU A 88 9.61 -2.95 5.20
N LEU A 89 9.61 -1.68 4.81
CA LEU A 89 9.40 -0.55 5.70
C LEU A 89 7.99 -0.01 5.47
N SER A 90 7.17 0.06 6.52
CA SER A 90 5.98 0.90 6.51
C SER A 90 6.37 2.28 6.96
N ILE A 91 6.20 3.28 6.09
CA ILE A 91 6.64 4.66 6.34
C ILE A 91 5.45 5.63 6.36
N GLU A 92 5.60 6.70 7.13
CA GLU A 92 4.70 7.85 7.05
C GLU A 92 4.82 8.55 5.70
N LYS A 93 3.72 9.13 5.21
CA LYS A 93 3.68 9.89 3.94
C LYS A 93 4.68 11.05 3.87
N SER A 94 5.21 11.52 5.00
CA SER A 94 6.21 12.57 5.06
C SER A 94 7.63 12.09 4.76
N VAL A 95 7.88 10.79 4.78
CA VAL A 95 9.20 10.21 4.51
C VAL A 95 9.30 9.90 3.02
N LEU A 96 10.37 10.39 2.39
CA LEU A 96 10.63 10.10 0.99
C LEU A 96 11.63 8.94 0.86
N PRO A 97 11.49 8.08 -0.18
CA PRO A 97 12.45 6.99 -0.43
C PRO A 97 13.89 7.48 -0.59
N GLU A 98 14.08 8.69 -1.12
CA GLU A 98 15.38 9.33 -1.29
C GLU A 98 16.09 9.58 0.05
N ASP A 99 15.34 9.93 1.09
CA ASP A 99 15.89 10.20 2.42
C ASP A 99 16.38 8.90 3.09
N ILE A 100 15.64 7.81 2.89
CA ILE A 100 16.04 6.47 3.33
C ILE A 100 17.31 6.02 2.60
N ASN A 101 17.36 6.20 1.28
CA ASN A 101 18.54 5.84 0.49
C ASN A 101 19.78 6.63 0.93
N ARG A 102 19.64 7.95 1.13
CA ARG A 102 20.73 8.81 1.60
C ARG A 102 21.24 8.37 2.96
N ARG A 103 20.35 8.08 3.90
CA ARG A 103 20.71 7.64 5.25
C ARG A 103 21.51 6.34 5.23
N LEU A 104 21.12 5.38 4.40
CA LEU A 104 21.83 4.11 4.26
C LEU A 104 23.19 4.30 3.59
N PHE A 105 23.25 5.13 2.56
CA PHE A 105 24.50 5.47 1.89
C PHE A 105 25.53 6.14 2.81
N GLU A 106 25.09 7.08 3.66
CA GLU A 106 25.95 7.74 4.67
C GLU A 106 26.55 6.74 5.69
N ASN A 107 25.92 5.57 5.86
CA ASN A 107 26.39 4.48 6.70
C ASN A 107 27.14 3.40 5.90
N ASN A 108 27.61 3.72 4.67
CA ASN A 108 28.29 2.81 3.75
C ASN A 108 27.46 1.57 3.38
N ILE A 109 26.14 1.69 3.31
CA ILE A 109 25.26 0.64 2.82
C ILE A 109 24.76 1.01 1.43
N PHE A 110 24.98 0.10 0.49
CA PHE A 110 24.51 0.22 -0.87
C PHE A 110 23.30 -0.70 -1.06
N LEU A 111 22.20 -0.10 -1.54
CA LEU A 111 21.00 -0.85 -1.87
C LEU A 111 21.14 -1.44 -3.27
N SER A 112 20.87 -2.74 -3.39
CA SER A 112 20.69 -3.41 -4.68
C SER A 112 19.25 -3.30 -5.17
N HIS A 113 18.31 -3.03 -4.27
CA HIS A 113 16.89 -2.86 -4.56
C HIS A 113 16.28 -1.78 -3.66
N LEU A 114 15.50 -0.88 -4.25
CA LEU A 114 14.69 0.11 -3.56
C LEU A 114 13.43 0.38 -4.40
N MET A 115 12.26 0.03 -3.88
CA MET A 115 10.99 0.21 -4.57
C MET A 115 9.89 0.62 -3.59
N VAL A 116 9.07 1.59 -3.98
CA VAL A 116 7.83 1.90 -3.27
C VAL A 116 6.75 0.94 -3.76
N VAL A 117 6.26 0.11 -2.85
CA VAL A 117 5.16 -0.82 -3.06
C VAL A 117 3.91 -0.19 -2.45
N ARG A 118 2.85 -0.12 -3.25
CA ARG A 118 1.52 0.25 -2.78
C ARG A 118 0.77 -1.01 -2.37
N LYS A 119 0.09 -0.96 -1.23
CA LYS A 119 -0.82 -2.04 -0.83
C LYS A 119 -1.94 -2.20 -1.86
N SER A 120 -2.32 -3.44 -2.11
CA SER A 120 -3.50 -3.74 -2.91
C SER A 120 -4.79 -3.46 -2.12
N LEU A 121 -5.92 -3.38 -2.84
CA LEU A 121 -7.23 -3.27 -2.20
C LEU A 121 -7.55 -4.48 -1.33
N GLU A 122 -7.06 -5.66 -1.72
CA GLU A 122 -7.22 -6.90 -0.97
C GLU A 122 -6.51 -6.87 0.38
N GLU A 123 -5.23 -6.49 0.41
CA GLU A 123 -4.48 -6.37 1.66
C GLU A 123 -5.11 -5.34 2.60
N THR A 124 -5.49 -4.19 2.05
CA THR A 124 -6.16 -3.11 2.80
C THR A 124 -7.50 -3.58 3.37
N PHE A 125 -8.27 -4.34 2.59
CA PHE A 125 -9.55 -4.92 3.04
C PHE A 125 -9.34 -5.93 4.18
N LEU A 126 -8.32 -6.80 4.08
CA LEU A 126 -7.99 -7.76 5.14
C LEU A 126 -7.61 -7.06 6.44
N GLU A 127 -6.81 -6.00 6.39
CA GLU A 127 -6.46 -5.20 7.58
C GLU A 127 -7.70 -4.56 8.22
N LEU A 128 -8.52 -3.84 7.42
CA LEU A 128 -9.74 -3.18 7.90
C LEU A 128 -10.75 -4.16 8.50
N THR A 129 -10.81 -5.38 7.96
CA THR A 129 -11.72 -6.41 8.47
C THR A 129 -11.11 -7.25 9.59
N ALA A 130 -9.79 -7.22 9.82
CA ALA A 130 -9.16 -7.91 10.95
C ALA A 130 -9.29 -7.14 12.28
N GLU A 131 -9.35 -5.80 12.25
CA GLU A 131 -9.29 -4.93 13.44
C GLU A 131 -10.52 -4.90 14.36
N GLN A 132 -11.58 -5.66 14.08
CA GLN A 132 -12.73 -5.77 14.99
C GLN A 132 -12.77 -7.13 15.70
N LYS A 133 -12.10 -7.20 16.86
CA LYS A 133 -12.40 -8.15 17.93
C LYS A 133 -13.14 -7.43 19.06
#